data_AF-A0A960LVY2-F1
#
_entry.id   AF-A0A960LVY2-F1
#
_cell.length_a   1.000
_cell.length_b   1.000
_cell.length_c   1.000
_cell.angle_alpha   90.00
_cell.angle_beta   90.00
_cell.angle_gamma   90.00
#
_symmetry.space_group_name_H-M   'P 1'
#
loop_
_entity.id
_entity.type
_entity.pdbx_description
1 polymer ?
#
loop_
_entity_poly.entity_id
_entity_poly.type
_entity_poly.pdbx_seq_one_letter_code
_entity_poly.pdbx_strand_id
1 'polypeptide(L)'
;MIKPSSILLALVLSIGAVRAADFITTLELSTYDGSRMTVIDAESSANVVAQGLAVDDGGKIYMSDRGATDKENGRILLLQGTNEALTIVSGLRQPADIEMRPDQRGLVIALAGGAIQTRFFGVSIKVLPGPNTPALPRLYLKTDEGPVAGSLGGDGWYHFNHVLNPLQTNVTATLILNNGNPPQARNIDLRDPVTGKITGHVVKEVSF
;
A
#
# COMPACT_ATOMS: atom_id res chain seq x y z
N MET A 1 -1.27 33.46 -38.70
CA MET A 1 -1.73 34.20 -37.51
C MET A 1 -2.57 33.24 -36.68
N ILE A 2 -1.99 32.61 -35.65
CA ILE A 2 -2.64 31.57 -34.84
C ILE A 2 -3.44 32.30 -33.74
N LYS A 3 -4.76 32.07 -33.68
CA LYS A 3 -5.61 32.60 -32.61
C LYS A 3 -5.23 31.92 -31.29
N PRO A 4 -5.03 32.67 -30.18
CA PRO A 4 -4.94 32.05 -28.87
C PRO A 4 -6.32 31.51 -28.50
N SER A 5 -6.43 30.20 -28.31
CA SER A 5 -7.61 29.58 -27.72
C SER A 5 -7.60 29.86 -26.23
N SER A 6 -8.52 30.70 -25.77
CA SER A 6 -8.76 30.92 -24.34
C SER A 6 -9.30 29.62 -23.72
N ILE A 7 -8.61 29.13 -22.69
CA ILE A 7 -9.00 27.95 -21.92
C ILE A 7 -10.08 28.38 -20.92
N LEU A 8 -11.25 27.77 -20.97
CA LEU A 8 -12.30 27.93 -19.96
C LEU A 8 -12.25 26.72 -19.02
N LEU A 9 -11.73 26.92 -17.80
CA LEU A 9 -11.79 25.93 -16.73
C LEU A 9 -13.14 26.08 -16.03
N ALA A 10 -14.05 25.13 -16.20
CA ALA A 10 -15.32 25.11 -15.47
C ALA A 10 -15.13 24.38 -14.14
N LEU A 11 -15.21 25.11 -13.03
CA LEU A 11 -15.25 24.55 -11.69
C LEU A 11 -16.71 24.31 -11.30
N VAL A 12 -17.11 23.05 -11.11
CA VAL A 12 -18.43 22.70 -10.59
C VAL A 12 -18.27 22.20 -9.16
N LEU A 13 -18.62 23.04 -8.17
CA LEU A 13 -18.79 22.61 -6.78
C LEU A 13 -20.21 22.11 -6.58
N SER A 14 -20.39 20.83 -6.27
CA SER A 14 -21.65 20.32 -5.71
C SER A 14 -21.50 20.16 -4.20
N ILE A 15 -22.14 21.04 -3.44
CA ILE A 15 -22.22 20.91 -1.98
C ILE A 15 -23.60 20.33 -1.63
N GLY A 16 -23.64 19.07 -1.21
CA GLY A 16 -24.84 18.46 -0.64
C GLY A 16 -24.97 18.82 0.84
N ALA A 17 -26.11 19.36 1.28
CA ALA A 17 -26.34 19.72 2.68
C ALA A 17 -26.96 18.55 3.47
N VAL A 18 -26.20 17.84 4.31
CA VAL A 18 -26.73 16.95 5.38
C VAL A 18 -25.74 16.87 6.56
N ARG A 19 -26.28 16.62 7.76
CA ARG A 19 -25.72 16.70 9.13
C ARG A 19 -24.32 16.08 9.35
N ALA A 20 -23.63 16.65 10.34
CA ALA A 20 -22.31 16.29 10.88
C ALA A 20 -22.03 14.78 10.99
N ALA A 21 -21.41 14.24 9.95
CA ALA A 21 -20.56 13.06 9.96
C ALA A 21 -19.48 13.34 8.90
N ASP A 22 -18.22 13.16 9.28
CA ASP A 22 -16.97 13.26 8.51
C ASP A 22 -17.15 13.63 7.01
N PHE A 23 -16.77 14.86 6.66
CA PHE A 23 -16.80 15.31 5.27
C PHE A 23 -15.65 14.64 4.50
N ILE A 24 -16.00 13.85 3.48
CA ILE A 24 -15.10 13.58 2.36
C ILE A 24 -15.49 14.57 1.27
N THR A 25 -14.65 15.58 1.02
CA THR A 25 -14.89 16.47 -0.12
C THR A 25 -14.23 15.87 -1.34
N THR A 26 -15.05 15.35 -2.24
CA THR A 26 -14.57 14.81 -3.51
C THR A 26 -14.61 15.90 -4.57
N LEU A 27 -13.46 16.33 -5.07
CA LEU A 27 -13.33 17.23 -6.20
C LEU A 27 -13.06 16.41 -7.47
N GLU A 28 -14.06 16.30 -8.35
CA GLU A 28 -13.86 15.71 -9.67
C GLU A 28 -13.31 16.75 -10.65
N LEU A 29 -12.06 16.56 -11.07
CA LEU A 29 -11.42 17.31 -12.15
C LEU A 29 -11.58 16.52 -13.44
N SER A 30 -12.21 17.12 -14.45
CA SER A 30 -12.22 16.55 -15.80
C SER A 30 -10.89 16.86 -16.49
N THR A 31 -10.23 15.84 -17.04
CA THR A 31 -9.01 16.02 -17.85
C THR A 31 -9.37 16.17 -19.33
N TYR A 32 -8.42 16.68 -20.11
CA TYR A 32 -8.63 17.02 -21.53
C TYR A 32 -9.00 15.81 -22.41
N ASP A 33 -8.58 14.60 -22.02
CA ASP A 33 -8.89 13.34 -22.68
C ASP A 33 -10.24 12.73 -22.26
N GLY A 34 -11.00 13.41 -21.40
CA GLY A 34 -12.27 12.93 -20.85
C GLY A 34 -12.11 11.98 -19.67
N SER A 35 -10.88 11.71 -19.22
CA SER A 35 -10.65 11.01 -17.96
C SER A 35 -11.10 11.88 -16.77
N ARG A 36 -11.44 11.23 -15.66
CA ARG A 36 -11.82 11.92 -14.42
C ARG A 36 -10.73 11.70 -13.38
N MET A 37 -10.22 12.80 -12.84
CA MET A 37 -9.33 12.79 -11.70
C MET A 37 -10.16 13.14 -10.46
N THR A 38 -10.32 12.18 -9.57
CA THR A 38 -11.00 12.37 -8.30
C THR A 38 -9.96 12.80 -7.26
N VAL A 39 -10.02 14.05 -6.81
CA VAL A 39 -9.23 14.54 -5.68
C VAL A 39 -10.07 14.37 -4.42
N ILE A 40 -9.58 13.58 -3.48
CA ILE A 40 -10.26 13.29 -2.23
C ILE A 40 -9.62 14.16 -1.15
N ASP A 41 -10.38 15.13 -0.64
CA ASP A 41 -10.03 15.87 0.56
C ASP A 41 -10.57 15.07 1.75
N ALA A 42 -9.68 14.28 2.36
CA ALA A 42 -10.00 13.41 3.49
C ALA A 42 -9.77 14.17 4.80
N GLU A 43 -10.79 14.91 5.26
CA GLU A 43 -10.75 15.69 6.51
C GLU A 43 -10.71 14.81 7.79
N SER A 44 -10.47 13.50 7.68
CA SER A 44 -10.30 12.59 8.83
C SER A 44 -9.10 11.65 8.74
N SER A 45 -8.19 11.83 7.78
CA SER A 45 -7.00 10.97 7.66
C SER A 45 -5.80 11.58 8.38
N ALA A 46 -5.04 10.78 9.12
CA ALA A 46 -3.80 11.20 9.77
C ALA A 46 -2.95 12.04 8.80
N ASN A 47 -2.63 13.30 9.14
CA ASN A 47 -1.94 14.29 8.30
C ASN A 47 -0.90 13.64 7.36
N VAL A 48 -1.31 13.33 6.14
CA VAL A 48 -0.43 12.74 5.14
C VAL A 48 0.32 13.88 4.46
N VAL A 49 1.65 13.84 4.52
CA VAL A 49 2.50 14.78 3.78
C VAL A 49 3.17 14.02 2.66
N ALA A 50 2.47 13.90 1.54
CA ALA A 50 2.96 13.23 0.35
C ALA A 50 4.24 13.91 -0.17
N GLN A 51 5.27 13.14 -0.52
CA GLN A 51 6.52 13.67 -1.08
C GLN A 51 6.93 13.02 -2.39
N GLY A 52 6.72 11.72 -2.53
CA GLY A 52 7.12 10.93 -3.69
C GLY A 52 6.07 9.88 -4.03
N LEU A 53 6.05 9.49 -5.30
CA LEU A 53 5.14 8.50 -5.84
C LEU A 53 5.93 7.54 -6.73
N ALA A 54 5.63 6.24 -6.61
CA ALA A 54 6.14 5.22 -7.50
C ALA A 54 5.00 4.30 -7.95
N VAL A 55 5.09 3.75 -9.15
CA VAL A 55 4.10 2.81 -9.70
C VAL A 55 4.82 1.53 -10.10
N ASP A 56 4.31 0.37 -9.68
CA ASP A 56 4.84 -0.92 -10.15
C ASP A 56 4.29 -1.30 -11.53
N ASP A 57 4.86 -2.34 -12.14
CA ASP A 57 4.39 -2.89 -13.42
C ASP A 57 2.93 -3.42 -13.38
N GLY A 58 2.39 -3.66 -12.19
CA GLY A 58 0.99 -4.06 -11.97
C GLY A 58 0.02 -2.89 -11.81
N GLY A 59 0.51 -1.65 -11.89
CA GLY A 59 -0.28 -0.43 -11.70
C GLY A 59 -0.57 -0.08 -10.24
N LYS A 60 0.09 -0.73 -9.27
CA LYS A 60 -0.04 -0.37 -7.84
C LYS A 60 0.74 0.92 -7.58
N ILE A 61 0.12 1.84 -6.84
CA ILE A 61 0.68 3.14 -6.54
C ILE A 61 1.21 3.15 -5.10
N TYR A 62 2.46 3.55 -4.95
CA TYR A 62 3.15 3.75 -3.68
C TYR A 62 3.34 5.23 -3.45
N MET A 63 3.20 5.66 -2.20
CA MET A 63 3.40 7.04 -1.79
C MET A 63 4.27 7.11 -0.55
N SER A 64 5.26 7.98 -0.56
CA SER A 64 5.96 8.35 0.67
C SER A 64 5.18 9.43 1.41
N ASP A 65 4.88 9.15 2.68
CA ASP A 65 4.35 10.11 3.63
C ASP A 65 5.47 10.51 4.58
N ARG A 66 5.85 11.78 4.54
CA ARG A 66 6.95 12.33 5.35
C ARG A 66 6.62 12.36 6.84
N GLY A 67 5.33 12.38 7.20
CA GLY A 67 4.86 12.84 8.50
C GLY A 67 4.72 14.36 8.54
N ALA A 68 3.79 14.86 9.37
CA ALA A 68 3.45 16.28 9.47
C ALA A 68 4.54 17.12 10.15
N THR A 69 5.36 16.49 10.98
CA THR A 69 6.41 17.16 11.75
C THR A 69 7.71 16.34 11.74
N ASP A 70 8.82 16.99 12.09
CA ASP A 70 10.12 16.31 12.23
C ASP A 70 10.17 15.26 13.37
N LYS A 71 9.15 15.25 14.24
CA LYS A 71 9.00 14.28 15.34
C LYS A 71 8.19 13.05 14.94
N GLU A 72 7.45 13.14 13.85
CA GLU A 72 6.65 12.03 13.34
C GLU A 72 7.52 11.14 12.46
N ASN A 73 7.36 9.83 12.62
CA ASN A 73 7.97 8.88 11.70
C ASN A 73 7.14 8.86 10.41
N GLY A 74 7.82 9.06 9.29
CA GLY A 74 7.24 8.83 7.99
C GLY A 74 7.04 7.35 7.67
N ARG A 75 6.38 7.10 6.55
CA ARG A 75 5.93 5.78 6.11
C ARG A 75 5.82 5.70 4.60
N ILE A 76 5.76 4.49 4.08
CA ILE A 76 5.35 4.22 2.70
C ILE A 76 3.95 3.61 2.74
N LEU A 77 3.07 4.22 1.95
CA LEU A 77 1.69 3.80 1.77
C LEU A 77 1.55 3.11 0.41
N LEU A 78 0.79 2.01 0.37
CA LEU A 78 0.23 1.43 -0.84
C LEU A 78 -1.20 1.93 -0.97
N LEU A 79 -1.51 2.65 -2.03
CA LEU A 79 -2.86 3.16 -2.29
C LEU A 79 -3.72 2.04 -2.86
N GLN A 80 -4.81 1.71 -2.17
CA GLN A 80 -5.75 0.65 -2.53
C GLN A 80 -7.13 1.25 -2.80
N GLY A 81 -7.61 1.14 -4.04
CA GLY A 81 -8.89 1.73 -4.42
C GLY A 81 -8.91 3.25 -4.23
N THR A 82 -10.10 3.83 -4.05
CA THR A 82 -10.26 5.29 -3.98
C THR A 82 -9.92 5.85 -2.60
N ASN A 83 -10.25 5.14 -1.51
CA ASN A 83 -10.21 5.69 -0.14
C ASN A 83 -9.43 4.82 0.86
N GLU A 84 -8.70 3.80 0.41
CA GLU A 84 -7.94 2.93 1.31
C GLU A 84 -6.44 3.08 1.04
N ALA A 85 -5.65 3.14 2.11
CA ALA A 85 -4.20 3.13 2.03
C ALA A 85 -3.66 2.16 3.08
N LEU A 86 -2.77 1.28 2.64
CA LEU A 86 -2.11 0.29 3.49
C LEU A 86 -0.71 0.78 3.83
N THR A 87 -0.36 0.83 5.12
CA THR A 87 1.02 1.14 5.51
C THR A 87 1.89 -0.10 5.29
N ILE A 88 2.81 -0.03 4.32
CA ILE A 88 3.69 -1.16 3.99
C ILE A 88 5.10 -1.02 4.58
N VAL A 89 5.51 0.20 4.92
CA VAL A 89 6.75 0.52 5.64
C VAL A 89 6.46 1.66 6.61
N SER A 90 6.93 1.57 7.85
CA SER A 90 6.79 2.62 8.86
C SER A 90 8.13 2.89 9.55
N GLY A 91 8.20 3.95 10.37
CA GLY A 91 9.42 4.27 11.12
C GLY A 91 10.51 4.95 10.28
N LEU A 92 10.16 5.52 9.13
CA LEU A 92 11.11 6.20 8.26
C LEU A 92 11.38 7.61 8.76
N ARG A 93 12.64 8.03 8.75
CA ARG A 93 13.00 9.41 9.08
C ARG A 93 12.81 10.28 7.85
N GLN A 94 11.63 10.90 7.75
CA GLN A 94 11.29 11.87 6.71
C GLN A 94 11.61 11.36 5.29
N PRO A 95 10.90 10.33 4.81
CA PRO A 95 11.01 9.92 3.42
C PRO A 95 10.62 11.07 2.50
N ALA A 96 11.41 11.26 1.45
CA ALA A 96 11.21 12.22 0.40
C ALA A 96 10.79 11.46 -0.86
N ASP A 97 11.64 11.44 -1.89
CA ASP A 97 11.34 10.74 -3.13
C ASP A 97 11.44 9.21 -3.00
N ILE A 98 10.70 8.50 -3.85
CA ILE A 98 10.73 7.05 -3.94
C ILE A 98 10.76 6.60 -5.39
N GLU A 99 11.52 5.54 -5.66
CA GLU A 99 11.63 4.95 -6.98
C GLU A 99 11.44 3.44 -6.90
N MET A 100 10.78 2.88 -7.92
CA MET A 100 10.67 1.44 -8.07
C MET A 100 12.03 0.83 -8.41
N ARG A 101 12.41 -0.26 -7.76
CA ARG A 101 13.58 -1.02 -8.19
C ARG A 101 13.35 -1.60 -9.60
N PRO A 102 14.41 -1.79 -10.41
CA PRO A 102 14.27 -2.39 -11.73
C PRO A 102 13.67 -3.81 -11.74
N ASP A 103 13.82 -4.55 -10.64
CA ASP A 103 13.25 -5.89 -10.46
C ASP A 103 11.79 -5.87 -9.96
N GLN A 104 11.19 -4.69 -9.77
CA GLN A 104 9.82 -4.48 -9.30
C GLN A 104 9.53 -5.09 -7.92
N ARG A 105 10.57 -5.42 -7.15
CA ARG A 105 10.46 -6.16 -5.89
C ARG A 105 10.72 -5.31 -4.65
N GLY A 106 10.85 -4.00 -4.83
CA GLY A 106 11.04 -3.08 -3.72
C GLY A 106 11.21 -1.64 -4.17
N LEU A 107 11.44 -0.78 -3.19
CA LEU A 107 11.63 0.66 -3.39
C LEU A 107 13.06 1.07 -3.06
N VAL A 108 13.56 2.04 -3.81
CA VAL A 108 14.64 2.93 -3.38
C VAL A 108 13.99 4.17 -2.77
N ILE A 109 14.41 4.53 -1.57
CA ILE A 109 13.78 5.58 -0.76
C ILE A 109 14.84 6.62 -0.41
N ALA A 110 14.63 7.85 -0.85
CA ALA A 110 15.40 9.00 -0.39
C ALA A 110 14.87 9.47 0.96
N LEU A 111 15.77 9.68 1.91
CA LEU A 111 15.47 10.16 3.26
C LEU A 111 16.10 11.54 3.49
N ALA A 112 15.65 12.21 4.56
CA ALA A 112 16.28 13.46 4.99
C ALA A 112 17.80 13.30 5.20
N GLY A 113 18.55 14.35 4.80
CA GLY A 113 20.01 14.35 4.85
C GLY A 113 20.69 13.59 3.71
N GLY A 114 19.94 13.18 2.68
CA GLY A 114 20.48 12.52 1.49
C GLY A 114 20.78 11.03 1.67
N ALA A 115 20.34 10.42 2.78
CA ALA A 115 20.47 8.99 2.97
C ALA A 115 19.53 8.23 2.02
N ILE A 116 20.01 7.13 1.46
CA ILE A 116 19.23 6.25 0.59
C ILE A 116 19.02 4.91 1.29
N GLN A 117 17.79 4.42 1.28
CA GLN A 117 17.46 3.08 1.75
C GLN A 117 16.78 2.26 0.66
N THR A 118 17.11 0.98 0.61
CA THR A 118 16.43 0.01 -0.22
C THR A 118 15.52 -0.84 0.65
N ARG A 119 14.24 -0.94 0.29
CA ARG A 119 13.27 -1.78 0.98
C ARG A 119 12.61 -2.74 0.01
N PHE A 120 12.87 -4.04 0.19
CA PHE A 120 12.12 -5.08 -0.51
C PHE A 120 10.69 -5.16 -0.02
N PHE A 121 9.80 -5.43 -0.94
CA PHE A 121 8.39 -5.60 -0.67
C PHE A 121 8.12 -6.84 0.17
N GLY A 122 6.96 -6.77 0.81
CA GLY A 122 6.45 -7.81 1.68
C GLY A 122 5.19 -8.46 1.15
N VAL A 123 4.55 -9.19 2.05
CA VAL A 123 3.18 -9.66 1.90
C VAL A 123 2.37 -9.07 3.05
N SER A 124 1.18 -8.55 2.78
CA SER A 124 0.18 -8.19 3.78
C SER A 124 -1.01 -9.13 3.68
N ILE A 125 -1.33 -9.79 4.79
CA ILE A 125 -2.44 -10.75 4.87
C ILE A 125 -3.50 -10.25 5.85
N LYS A 126 -4.75 -10.17 5.40
CA LYS A 126 -5.90 -10.02 6.28
C LYS A 126 -6.55 -11.38 6.47
N VAL A 127 -6.66 -11.82 7.72
CA VAL A 127 -7.36 -13.06 8.04
C VAL A 127 -8.83 -12.74 8.21
N LEU A 128 -9.66 -13.29 7.32
CA LEU A 128 -11.10 -13.14 7.41
C LEU A 128 -11.64 -13.99 8.57
N PRO A 129 -12.59 -13.49 9.37
CA PRO A 129 -13.22 -14.28 10.42
C PRO A 129 -13.86 -15.55 9.86
N GLY A 130 -13.62 -16.67 10.53
CA GLY A 130 -14.17 -17.97 10.20
C GLY A 130 -14.42 -18.79 11.47
N PRO A 131 -15.14 -19.93 11.38
CA PRO A 131 -15.52 -20.74 12.54
C PRO A 131 -14.32 -21.24 13.36
N ASN A 132 -13.14 -21.32 12.74
CA ASN A 132 -11.91 -21.79 13.37
C ASN A 132 -10.84 -20.69 13.52
N THR A 133 -11.16 -19.44 13.19
CA THR A 133 -10.20 -18.32 13.26
C THR A 133 -10.13 -17.82 14.69
N PRO A 134 -8.97 -17.92 15.38
CA PRO A 134 -8.83 -17.35 16.72
C PRO A 134 -8.94 -15.83 16.65
N ALA A 135 -9.30 -15.19 17.77
CA ALA A 135 -9.39 -13.73 17.83
C ALA A 135 -8.08 -13.01 17.49
N LEU A 136 -6.93 -13.63 17.78
CA LEU A 136 -5.59 -13.10 17.50
C LEU A 136 -4.71 -14.22 16.89
N PRO A 137 -4.83 -14.48 15.58
CA PRO A 137 -4.05 -15.52 14.93
C PRO A 137 -2.54 -15.22 14.99
N ARG A 138 -1.71 -16.25 15.12
CA ARG A 138 -0.27 -16.14 14.86
C ARG A 138 -0.01 -16.69 13.47
N LEU A 139 0.49 -15.84 12.58
CA LEU A 139 0.79 -16.24 11.20
C LEU A 139 2.29 -16.35 10.96
N TYR A 140 2.65 -17.38 10.22
CA TYR A 140 4.00 -17.55 9.66
C TYR A 140 3.89 -17.71 8.16
N LEU A 141 4.83 -17.11 7.43
CA LEU A 141 4.97 -17.29 5.99
C LEU A 141 6.24 -18.08 5.72
N LYS A 142 6.09 -19.29 5.19
CA LYS A 142 7.24 -20.10 4.76
C LYS A 142 7.67 -19.65 3.36
N THR A 143 8.89 -19.14 3.27
CA THR A 143 9.56 -18.65 2.05
C THR A 143 10.77 -19.51 1.71
N ASP A 144 11.51 -19.16 0.66
CA ASP A 144 12.74 -19.86 0.26
C ASP A 144 13.84 -19.69 1.30
N GLU A 145 13.80 -18.58 2.04
CA GLU A 145 14.75 -18.28 3.12
C GLU A 145 14.31 -18.83 4.48
N GLY A 146 13.13 -19.46 4.55
CA GLY A 146 12.58 -20.05 5.76
C GLY A 146 11.29 -19.37 6.26
N PRO A 147 10.82 -19.74 7.47
CA PRO A 147 9.61 -19.18 8.05
C PRO A 147 9.83 -17.76 8.57
N VAL A 148 8.96 -16.84 8.17
CA VAL A 148 8.93 -15.45 8.63
C VAL A 148 7.66 -15.24 9.45
N ALA A 149 7.79 -14.72 10.67
CA ALA A 149 6.63 -14.39 11.50
C ALA A 149 5.97 -13.09 11.02
N GLY A 150 4.65 -13.08 10.92
CA GLY A 150 3.88 -11.89 10.56
C GLY A 150 3.73 -10.97 11.77
N SER A 151 3.83 -9.66 11.55
CA SER A 151 3.52 -8.64 12.56
C SER A 151 2.12 -8.09 12.33
N LEU A 152 1.23 -8.18 13.32
CA LEU A 152 -0.11 -7.60 13.24
C LEU A 152 -0.01 -6.07 13.38
N GLY A 153 -0.39 -5.36 12.32
CA GLY A 153 -0.53 -3.90 12.31
C GLY A 153 -1.82 -3.44 13.00
N GLY A 154 -1.85 -2.16 13.39
CA GLY A 154 -3.06 -1.52 13.92
C GLY A 154 -4.17 -1.36 12.87
N ASP A 155 -3.86 -1.59 11.60
CA ASP A 155 -4.76 -1.64 10.45
C ASP A 155 -5.43 -3.03 10.27
N GLY A 156 -5.14 -3.99 11.15
CA GLY A 156 -5.70 -5.34 11.11
C GLY A 156 -5.04 -6.26 10.07
N TRP A 157 -3.93 -5.84 9.46
CA TRP A 157 -3.15 -6.65 8.51
C TRP A 157 -1.96 -7.30 9.19
N TYR A 158 -1.62 -8.52 8.79
CA TYR A 158 -0.34 -9.15 9.12
C TYR A 158 0.68 -8.79 8.05
N HIS A 159 1.75 -8.12 8.44
CA HIS A 159 2.83 -7.73 7.53
C HIS A 159 4.01 -8.69 7.65
N PHE A 160 4.45 -9.20 6.50
CA PHE A 160 5.66 -9.99 6.32
C PHE A 160 6.64 -9.16 5.49
N ASN A 161 7.49 -8.40 6.16
CA ASN A 161 8.38 -7.47 5.48
C ASN A 161 9.54 -8.20 4.80
N HIS A 162 10.03 -7.65 3.68
CA HIS A 162 11.23 -8.13 2.99
C HIS A 162 11.18 -9.55 2.40
N VAL A 163 10.00 -10.17 2.31
CA VAL A 163 9.86 -11.56 1.83
C VAL A 163 9.91 -11.69 0.30
N LEU A 164 9.77 -10.59 -0.45
CA LEU A 164 9.81 -10.61 -1.91
C LEU A 164 11.16 -10.17 -2.47
N ASN A 165 12.24 -10.35 -1.72
CA ASN A 165 13.58 -10.01 -2.20
C ASN A 165 14.03 -10.93 -3.37
N PRO A 166 15.16 -10.64 -4.03
CA PRO A 166 15.60 -11.39 -5.22
C PRO A 166 15.92 -12.87 -4.96
N LEU A 167 16.15 -13.28 -3.71
CA LEU A 167 16.38 -14.68 -3.35
C LEU A 167 15.06 -15.48 -3.32
N GLN A 168 13.91 -14.82 -3.21
CA GLN A 168 12.61 -15.46 -3.31
C GLN A 168 12.33 -15.84 -4.77
N THR A 169 12.49 -17.11 -5.09
CA THR A 169 12.27 -17.68 -6.42
C THR A 169 10.93 -18.38 -6.53
N ASN A 170 10.41 -18.93 -5.43
CA ASN A 170 9.10 -19.56 -5.42
C ASN A 170 7.99 -18.52 -5.55
N VAL A 171 7.09 -18.77 -6.50
CA VAL A 171 5.88 -17.98 -6.74
C VAL A 171 4.77 -18.27 -5.74
N THR A 172 4.96 -19.27 -4.87
CA THR A 172 4.01 -19.61 -3.81
C THR A 172 4.70 -19.59 -2.45
N ALA A 173 4.01 -19.13 -1.42
CA ALA A 173 4.42 -19.28 -0.03
C ALA A 173 3.35 -20.03 0.77
N THR A 174 3.76 -20.74 1.82
CA THR A 174 2.82 -21.41 2.71
C THR A 174 2.55 -20.52 3.91
N LEU A 175 1.31 -20.04 4.03
CA LEU A 175 0.81 -19.33 5.19
C LEU A 175 0.36 -20.35 6.24
N ILE A 176 0.88 -20.22 7.45
CA ILE A 176 0.60 -21.14 8.57
C ILE A 176 -0.09 -20.35 9.68
N LEU A 177 -1.29 -20.80 10.05
CA LEU A 177 -2.03 -20.32 11.19
C LEU A 177 -1.76 -21.24 12.38
N ASN A 178 -1.09 -20.70 13.40
CA ASN A 178 -0.76 -21.44 14.62
C ASN A 178 -1.84 -21.19 15.70
N ASN A 179 -2.95 -21.92 15.60
CA ASN A 179 -4.12 -21.84 16.48
C ASN A 179 -4.49 -23.18 17.17
N GLY A 180 -3.68 -24.24 17.02
CA GLY A 180 -3.96 -25.57 17.56
C GLY A 180 -2.96 -26.62 17.09
N ASN A 181 -3.16 -27.87 17.51
CA ASN A 181 -2.40 -29.04 17.03
C ASN A 181 -3.36 -29.98 16.26
N PRO A 182 -3.26 -30.09 14.92
CA PRO A 182 -2.21 -29.56 14.05
C PRO A 182 -2.44 -28.10 13.57
N PRO A 183 -1.38 -27.38 13.17
CA PRO A 183 -1.50 -26.07 12.53
C PRO A 183 -2.27 -26.14 11.21
N GLN A 184 -3.03 -25.09 10.89
CA GLN A 184 -3.66 -24.94 9.57
C GLN A 184 -2.67 -24.28 8.61
N ALA A 185 -2.60 -24.79 7.36
CA ALA A 185 -1.69 -24.27 6.35
C ALA A 185 -2.41 -24.04 5.02
N ARG A 186 -2.04 -22.96 4.31
CA ARG A 186 -2.59 -22.62 3.00
C ARG A 186 -1.49 -22.06 2.11
N ASN A 187 -1.44 -22.51 0.86
CA ASN A 187 -0.55 -21.91 -0.12
C ASN A 187 -1.18 -20.61 -0.66
N ILE A 188 -0.39 -19.56 -0.75
CA ILE A 188 -0.75 -18.29 -1.38
C ILE A 188 0.12 -18.05 -2.60
N ASP A 189 -0.49 -17.54 -3.67
CA ASP A 189 0.23 -17.10 -4.87
C ASP A 189 0.79 -15.69 -4.64
N LEU A 190 2.10 -15.55 -4.82
CA LEU A 190 2.85 -14.30 -4.69
C LEU A 190 2.93 -13.52 -5.99
N ARG A 191 2.44 -14.07 -7.10
CA ARG A 191 2.41 -13.36 -8.38
C ARG A 191 1.34 -12.27 -8.35
N ASP A 192 1.69 -11.17 -8.99
CA ASP A 192 0.73 -10.17 -9.39
C ASP A 192 -0.21 -10.76 -10.47
N PRO A 193 -1.54 -10.60 -10.33
CA PRO A 193 -2.49 -11.21 -11.25
C PRO A 193 -2.49 -10.59 -12.64
N VAL A 194 -1.99 -9.35 -12.79
CA VAL A 194 -1.90 -8.63 -14.07
C VAL A 194 -0.63 -9.06 -14.81
N THR A 195 0.52 -9.06 -14.12
CA THR A 195 1.81 -9.32 -14.77
C THR A 195 2.19 -10.80 -14.81
N GLY A 196 1.60 -11.63 -13.94
CA GLY A 196 2.01 -13.02 -13.74
C GLY A 196 3.40 -13.19 -13.13
N LYS A 197 4.04 -12.10 -12.69
CA LYS A 197 5.38 -12.06 -12.08
C LYS A 197 5.27 -11.68 -10.61
N ILE A 198 6.34 -11.90 -9.84
CA ILE A 198 6.44 -11.36 -8.48
C ILE A 198 6.82 -9.88 -8.60
N THR A 199 5.83 -9.00 -8.51
CA THR A 199 5.99 -7.54 -8.61
C THR A 199 5.12 -6.84 -7.56
N GLY A 200 5.66 -5.76 -7.00
CA GLY A 200 4.98 -4.98 -5.99
C GLY A 200 4.84 -5.69 -4.65
N HIS A 201 4.26 -4.96 -3.70
CA HIS A 201 3.76 -5.51 -2.45
C HIS A 201 2.52 -6.36 -2.69
N VAL A 202 2.49 -7.57 -2.11
CA VAL A 202 1.38 -8.52 -2.28
C VAL A 202 0.38 -8.32 -1.15
N VAL A 203 -0.89 -8.11 -1.49
CA VAL A 203 -1.99 -7.99 -0.52
C VAL A 203 -2.98 -9.12 -0.76
N LYS A 204 -3.33 -9.87 0.28
CA LYS A 204 -4.31 -10.97 0.20
C LYS A 204 -5.24 -10.98 1.41
N GLU A 205 -6.51 -11.20 1.15
CA GLU A 205 -7.46 -11.63 2.17
C GLU A 205 -7.57 -13.15 2.14
N VAL A 206 -7.53 -13.78 3.31
CA VAL A 206 -7.47 -15.24 3.44
C VAL A 206 -8.42 -15.72 4.51
N SER A 207 -9.21 -16.74 4.18
CA SER A 207 -9.98 -17.55 5.13
C SER A 207 -9.25 -18.86 5.45
N PHE A 208 -9.46 -19.39 6.66
CA PHE A 208 -8.95 -20.67 7.14
C PHE A 208 -10.09 -21.60 7.58
#